data_AF-A0A0M3JJZ2-F1
#
_entry.id   AF-A0A0M3JJZ2-F1
#
_cell.length_a   1.000
_cell.length_b   1.000
_cell.length_c   1.000
_cell.angle_alpha   90.00
_cell.angle_beta   90.00
_cell.angle_gamma   90.00
#
_symmetry.space_group_name_H-M   'P 1'
#
loop_
_entity.id
_entity.type
_entity.pdbx_description
1 polymer ?
#
loop_
_entity_poly.entity_id
_entity_poly.type
_entity_poly.pdbx_seq_one_letter_code
_entity_poly.pdbx_strand_id
1 'polypeptide(L)'
;MRQTNTSWNDPSADELVQRHRITSSSNSASPKSPRRPSLSVMKRGNSIVSSIENCSSTVCTFGRDYVYSLHQNVKSSLLYGKNNVTVELPNEGPPLKGYLSLHQNSPGNVTVKWTPNRLMHS
;
A
#
# COMPACT_ATOMS: atom_id res chain seq x y z
N MET A 1 -6.83 -45.16 -0.84
CA MET A 1 -6.90 -43.80 -0.27
C MET A 1 -6.44 -42.81 -1.35
N ARG A 2 -7.30 -41.88 -1.77
CA ARG A 2 -7.03 -40.96 -2.89
C ARG A 2 -6.17 -39.79 -2.41
N GLN A 3 -4.98 -39.64 -2.97
CA GLN A 3 -4.18 -38.42 -2.85
C GLN A 3 -4.80 -37.35 -3.77
N THR A 4 -5.49 -36.38 -3.19
CA THR A 4 -5.98 -35.21 -3.92
C THR A 4 -4.85 -34.18 -3.97
N ASN A 5 -4.02 -34.27 -5.01
CA ASN A 5 -3.07 -33.23 -5.37
C ASN A 5 -3.86 -32.00 -5.81
N THR A 6 -4.12 -31.06 -4.90
CA THR A 6 -4.69 -29.75 -5.24
C THR A 6 -3.58 -28.90 -5.86
N SER A 7 -3.28 -29.20 -7.12
CA SER A 7 -2.53 -28.31 -8.00
C SER A 7 -3.36 -27.03 -8.18
N TRP A 8 -2.84 -25.89 -7.76
CA TRP A 8 -3.39 -24.60 -8.13
C TRP A 8 -3.33 -24.50 -9.66
N ASN A 9 -4.46 -24.74 -10.30
CA ASN A 9 -4.59 -24.64 -11.74
C ASN A 9 -4.84 -23.17 -12.06
N ASP A 10 -3.83 -22.49 -12.61
CA ASP A 10 -3.98 -21.12 -13.09
C ASP A 10 -4.95 -21.13 -14.27
N PRO A 11 -6.07 -20.39 -14.22
CA PRO A 11 -7.04 -20.39 -15.31
C PRO A 11 -6.40 -19.90 -16.60
N SER A 12 -6.69 -20.59 -17.71
CA SER A 12 -6.20 -20.19 -19.03
C SER A 12 -6.75 -18.81 -19.43
N ALA A 13 -6.04 -18.10 -20.29
CA ALA A 13 -6.47 -16.81 -20.84
C ALA A 13 -7.87 -16.90 -21.47
N ASP A 14 -8.19 -18.02 -22.11
CA ASP A 14 -9.51 -18.26 -22.72
C ASP A 14 -10.63 -18.34 -21.67
N GLU A 15 -10.37 -18.96 -20.53
CA GLU A 15 -11.35 -19.06 -19.43
C GLU A 15 -11.63 -17.70 -18.81
N LEU A 16 -10.60 -16.85 -18.71
CA LEU A 16 -10.72 -15.47 -18.22
C LEU A 16 -11.55 -14.61 -19.19
N VAL A 17 -11.29 -14.72 -20.50
CA VAL A 17 -12.05 -14.00 -21.54
C VAL A 17 -13.51 -14.45 -21.54
N GLN A 18 -13.77 -15.75 -21.41
CA GLN A 18 -15.12 -16.29 -21.37
C GLN A 18 -15.89 -15.82 -20.13
N ARG A 19 -15.27 -15.83 -18.94
CA ARG A 19 -15.85 -15.24 -17.74
C ARG A 19 -16.14 -13.76 -17.90
N HIS A 20 -15.20 -13.00 -18.49
CA HIS A 20 -15.40 -11.57 -18.73
C HIS A 20 -16.64 -11.34 -19.59
N ARG A 21 -16.84 -12.11 -20.66
CA ARG A 21 -18.03 -12.04 -21.53
C ARG A 21 -19.34 -12.33 -20.79
N ILE A 22 -19.34 -13.30 -19.89
CA ILE A 22 -20.53 -13.67 -19.09
C ILE A 22 -20.85 -12.58 -18.06
N THR A 23 -19.81 -12.02 -17.40
CA THR A 23 -19.97 -10.92 -16.43
C THR A 23 -20.29 -9.58 -17.08
N SER A 24 -19.83 -9.33 -18.31
CA SER A 24 -20.09 -8.07 -19.03
C SER A 24 -21.45 -8.06 -19.74
N SER A 25 -21.99 -9.24 -20.07
CA SER A 25 -23.33 -9.37 -20.69
C SER A 25 -24.47 -9.55 -19.69
N SER A 26 -24.19 -9.76 -18.40
CA SER A 26 -25.21 -9.86 -17.35
C SER A 26 -25.63 -8.48 -16.83
N ASN A 27 -26.34 -7.75 -17.69
CA ASN A 27 -27.14 -6.60 -17.27
C ASN A 27 -28.48 -7.10 -16.69
N SER A 28 -28.49 -7.68 -15.48
CA SER A 28 -29.68 -7.70 -14.60
C SER A 28 -29.37 -8.17 -13.17
N ALA A 29 -29.89 -7.39 -12.21
CA ALA A 29 -30.18 -7.74 -10.81
C ALA A 29 -29.03 -8.11 -9.86
N SER A 30 -28.24 -7.12 -9.43
CA SER A 30 -27.60 -7.13 -8.10
C SER A 30 -27.73 -5.74 -7.44
N PRO A 31 -27.84 -5.65 -6.10
CA PRO A 31 -28.06 -4.38 -5.41
C PRO A 31 -26.86 -3.44 -5.62
N LYS A 32 -27.15 -2.17 -5.92
CA LYS A 32 -26.16 -1.14 -6.27
C LYS A 32 -25.13 -0.99 -5.13
N SER A 33 -23.92 -1.48 -5.36
CA SER A 33 -22.75 -1.03 -4.59
C SER A 33 -22.55 0.47 -4.81
N PRO A 34 -22.21 1.29 -3.79
CA PRO A 34 -21.99 2.72 -3.97
C PRO A 34 -20.90 2.92 -5.03
N ARG A 35 -21.26 3.55 -6.14
CA ARG A 35 -20.32 3.95 -7.19
C ARG A 35 -19.23 4.79 -6.55
N ARG A 36 -18.03 4.22 -6.42
CA ARG A 36 -16.84 5.01 -6.08
C ARG A 36 -16.69 6.08 -7.18
N PRO A 37 -16.49 7.36 -6.85
CA PRO A 37 -16.27 8.38 -7.85
C PRO A 37 -15.04 7.99 -8.69
N SER A 38 -15.10 8.24 -9.99
CA SER A 38 -13.99 7.96 -10.90
C SER A 38 -12.78 8.79 -10.48
N LEU A 39 -11.64 8.12 -10.28
CA LEU A 39 -10.36 8.80 -10.06
C LEU A 39 -9.91 9.38 -11.40
N SER A 40 -10.40 10.55 -11.78
CA SER A 40 -9.87 11.28 -12.92
C SER A 40 -8.48 11.79 -12.56
N VAL A 41 -7.46 11.08 -13.02
CA VAL A 41 -6.09 11.59 -13.03
C VAL A 41 -6.05 12.67 -14.11
N MET A 42 -6.32 13.93 -13.74
CA MET A 42 -5.92 15.05 -14.56
C MET A 42 -4.40 15.00 -14.66
N LYS A 43 -3.89 14.57 -15.82
CA LYS A 43 -2.50 14.74 -16.21
C LYS A 43 -2.23 16.23 -16.40
N ARG A 44 -2.14 16.98 -15.29
CA ARG A 44 -1.39 18.24 -15.29
C ARG A 44 0.05 17.82 -15.10
N GLY A 45 0.79 17.80 -16.20
CA GLY A 45 2.23 17.95 -16.10
C GLY A 45 2.47 19.25 -15.35
N ASN A 46 2.98 19.14 -14.12
CA ASN A 46 3.78 20.15 -13.46
C ASN A 46 4.43 19.49 -12.25
N SER A 47 5.75 19.52 -12.26
CA SER A 47 6.59 19.25 -11.10
C SER A 47 6.02 19.98 -9.89
N ILE A 48 5.83 19.26 -8.78
CA ILE A 48 5.34 19.78 -7.48
C ILE A 48 6.23 20.91 -6.94
N VAL A 49 7.41 21.13 -7.54
CA VAL A 49 8.43 22.07 -7.05
C VAL A 49 8.20 23.52 -7.52
N SER A 50 7.48 23.79 -8.63
CA SER A 50 7.53 25.12 -9.25
C SER A 50 6.28 26.01 -9.11
N SER A 51 5.20 25.56 -8.46
CA SER A 51 3.94 26.34 -8.35
C SER A 51 3.75 27.01 -6.97
N ILE A 52 4.82 27.21 -6.21
CA ILE A 52 4.74 27.62 -4.79
C ILE A 52 5.14 29.09 -4.58
N GLU A 53 5.68 29.76 -5.59
CA GLU A 53 6.16 31.16 -5.47
C GLU A 53 5.02 32.19 -5.30
N ASN A 54 3.77 31.85 -5.63
CA ASN A 54 2.67 32.82 -5.67
C ASN A 54 1.85 32.96 -4.36
N CYS A 55 2.34 32.47 -3.22
CA CYS A 55 1.68 32.63 -1.92
C CYS A 55 2.62 33.21 -0.86
N SER A 56 2.96 34.49 -1.03
CA SER A 56 3.73 35.30 -0.07
C SER A 56 2.83 35.82 1.06
N SER A 57 2.23 34.92 1.84
CA SER A 57 1.58 35.29 3.11
C SER A 57 2.21 34.50 4.25
N THR A 58 2.71 35.20 5.26
CA THR A 58 3.34 34.65 6.48
C THR A 58 2.42 33.70 7.24
N VAL A 59 1.11 33.81 7.06
CA VAL A 59 0.11 32.93 7.68
C VAL A 59 0.03 31.59 6.94
N CYS A 60 0.23 31.57 5.61
CA CYS A 60 0.29 30.34 4.82
C CYS A 60 1.56 29.53 5.10
N THR A 61 2.69 30.18 5.42
CA THR A 61 3.94 29.48 5.75
C THR A 61 3.89 28.82 7.12
N PHE A 62 3.35 29.49 8.15
CA PHE A 62 3.22 28.89 9.49
C PHE A 62 2.30 27.67 9.52
N GLY A 63 1.13 27.74 8.85
CA GLY A 63 0.25 26.59 8.72
C GLY A 63 0.91 25.44 7.96
N ARG A 64 1.68 25.77 6.91
CA ARG A 64 2.45 24.79 6.13
C ARG A 64 3.54 24.13 6.95
N ASP A 65 4.36 24.90 7.66
CA ASP A 65 5.50 24.41 8.43
C ASP A 65 5.04 23.61 9.64
N TYR A 66 3.91 23.99 10.26
CA TYR A 66 3.27 23.18 11.29
C TYR A 66 2.78 21.84 10.73
N VAL A 67 2.03 21.83 9.62
CA VAL A 67 1.56 20.59 8.97
C VAL A 67 2.73 19.72 8.48
N TYR A 68 3.80 20.33 7.96
CA TYR A 68 5.02 19.62 7.60
C TYR A 68 5.71 19.04 8.84
N SER A 69 5.83 19.80 9.93
CA SER A 69 6.43 19.32 11.18
C SER A 69 5.67 18.14 11.81
N LEU A 70 4.34 18.10 11.66
CA LEU A 70 3.51 17.00 12.15
C LEU A 70 3.72 15.68 11.38
N HIS A 71 4.05 15.76 10.08
CA HIS A 71 4.22 14.59 9.21
C HIS A 71 5.69 14.26 8.90
N GLN A 72 6.62 15.11 9.30
CA GLN A 72 8.04 14.89 9.07
C GLN A 72 8.71 14.38 10.34
N ASN A 73 8.83 13.06 10.44
CA ASN A 73 10.00 12.52 11.13
C ASN A 73 11.22 12.78 10.22
N VAL A 74 11.75 14.01 10.23
CA VAL A 74 12.91 14.42 9.39
C VAL A 74 14.14 13.55 9.67
N LYS A 75 14.16 12.85 10.82
CA LYS A 75 15.23 11.93 11.19
C LYS A 75 15.13 10.59 10.48
N SER A 76 13.96 10.19 9.95
CA SER A 76 13.71 8.86 9.39
C SER A 76 12.58 8.86 8.34
N SER A 77 12.91 8.60 7.07
CA SER A 77 11.95 8.38 5.98
C SER A 77 11.67 6.89 5.76
N LEU A 78 10.40 6.49 5.61
CA LEU A 78 10.02 5.12 5.26
C LEU A 78 10.20 4.90 3.75
N LEU A 79 11.08 3.99 3.37
CA LEU A 79 11.36 3.63 1.98
C LEU A 79 10.53 2.43 1.50
N TYR A 80 10.26 1.47 2.39
CA TYR A 80 9.54 0.25 2.04
C TYR A 80 8.76 -0.27 3.25
N GLY A 81 7.57 -0.81 3.00
CA GLY A 81 6.73 -1.45 4.01
C GLY A 81 6.02 -2.66 3.43
N LYS A 82 6.17 -3.82 4.06
CA LYS A 82 5.49 -5.07 3.68
C LYS A 82 4.84 -5.73 4.87
N ASN A 83 3.54 -5.97 4.76
CA ASN A 83 2.79 -6.76 5.73
C ASN A 83 2.97 -8.25 5.50
N ASN A 84 2.71 -9.03 6.55
CA ASN A 84 2.70 -10.50 6.53
C ASN A 84 4.03 -11.12 6.10
N VAL A 85 5.15 -10.49 6.48
CA VAL A 85 6.47 -11.10 6.35
C VAL A 85 6.63 -12.15 7.45
N THR A 86 6.77 -13.40 7.02
CA THR A 86 6.97 -14.54 7.91
C THR A 86 8.44 -14.64 8.30
N VAL A 87 8.70 -14.81 9.60
CA VAL A 87 10.01 -15.12 10.15
C VAL A 87 9.93 -16.45 10.88
N GLU A 88 10.85 -17.34 10.55
CA GLU A 88 11.01 -18.66 11.15
C GLU A 88 12.33 -18.67 11.93
N LEU A 89 12.26 -18.82 13.24
CA LEU A 89 13.46 -18.96 14.06
C LEU A 89 13.76 -20.46 14.22
N PRO A 90 15.03 -20.87 14.10
CA PRO A 90 15.41 -22.24 14.39
C PRO A 90 15.04 -22.57 15.84
N ASN A 91 14.32 -23.68 16.04
CA ASN A 91 13.91 -24.20 17.35
C ASN A 91 12.83 -23.38 18.11
N GLU A 92 12.24 -22.35 17.50
CA GLU A 92 11.28 -21.47 18.16
C GLU A 92 9.91 -21.52 17.45
N GLY A 93 9.10 -22.52 17.81
CA GLY A 93 7.65 -22.52 17.59
C GLY A 93 7.13 -22.32 16.15
N PRO A 94 5.83 -22.00 15.99
CA PRO A 94 5.23 -21.78 14.68
C PRO A 94 5.71 -20.46 14.04
N PRO A 95 5.76 -20.38 12.70
CA PRO A 95 6.20 -19.18 11.98
C PRO A 95 5.41 -17.93 12.38
N LEU A 96 6.12 -16.83 12.64
CA LEU A 96 5.50 -15.57 13.06
C LEU A 96 5.38 -14.61 11.88
N LYS A 97 4.20 -14.00 11.73
CA LYS A 97 3.95 -12.94 10.73
C LYS A 97 4.09 -11.56 11.36
N GLY A 98 4.76 -10.68 10.64
CA GLY A 98 4.99 -9.30 11.06
C GLY A 98 4.99 -8.30 9.90
N TYR A 99 5.11 -7.03 10.28
CA TYR A 99 5.37 -5.93 9.38
C TYR A 99 6.87 -5.69 9.26
N LEU A 100 7.38 -5.72 8.03
CA LEU A 100 8.75 -5.38 7.69
C LEU A 100 8.79 -3.96 7.12
N SER A 101 9.68 -3.13 7.65
CA SER A 101 9.87 -1.75 7.21
C SER A 101 11.34 -1.44 6.97
N LEU A 102 11.61 -0.65 5.93
CA LEU A 102 12.91 -0.11 5.59
C LEU A 102 12.87 1.40 5.77
N HIS A 103 13.74 1.93 6.62
CA HIS A 103 13.83 3.35 6.92
C HIS A 103 15.19 3.90 6.54
N GLN A 104 15.22 5.05 5.86
CA GLN A 104 16.41 5.86 5.67
C GLN A 104 16.43 6.95 6.72
N ASN A 105 17.39 6.85 7.63
CA ASN A 105 17.61 7.83 8.67
C ASN A 105 18.62 8.87 8.19
N SER A 106 18.45 10.12 8.63
CA SER A 106 19.46 11.17 8.44
C SER A 106 20.56 10.99 9.49
N PRO A 107 21.85 10.94 9.12
CA PRO A 107 22.47 11.48 7.91
C PRO A 107 22.71 10.51 6.73
N GLY A 108 22.13 9.31 6.72
CA GLY A 108 22.22 8.40 5.56
C GLY A 108 22.20 6.90 5.88
N ASN A 109 22.02 6.51 7.14
CA ASN A 109 21.94 5.09 7.51
C ASN A 109 20.57 4.51 7.14
N VAL A 110 20.57 3.28 6.63
CA VAL A 110 19.36 2.53 6.35
C VAL A 110 19.14 1.48 7.43
N THR A 111 17.93 1.40 7.97
CA THR A 111 17.56 0.45 9.02
C THR A 111 16.40 -0.41 8.57
N VAL A 112 16.49 -1.71 8.85
CA VAL A 112 15.43 -2.69 8.64
C VAL A 112 14.80 -2.99 10.00
N LYS A 113 13.48 -2.90 10.08
CA LYS A 113 12.71 -3.22 11.30
C LYS A 113 11.64 -4.24 10.97
N TRP A 114 11.59 -5.32 11.74
CA TRP A 114 10.48 -6.28 11.70
C TRP A 114 9.73 -6.23 13.03
N THR A 115 8.41 -6.10 12.97
CA THR A 115 7.52 -6.03 14.14
C THR A 115 6.45 -7.11 14.04
N PRO A 116 6.29 -8.01 15.04
CA PRO A 116 5.21 -9.00 15.04
C PRO A 116 3.83 -8.35 14.97
N ASN A 117 2.93 -8.88 14.12
CA ASN A 117 1.57 -8.34 13.99
C ASN A 117 0.79 -8.37 15.32
N ARG A 118 1.10 -9.34 16.20
CA ARG A 118 0.46 -9.46 17.52
C ARG A 118 0.65 -8.22 18.40
N LEU A 119 1.71 -7.45 18.17
CA LEU A 119 2.00 -6.22 18.92
C LEU A 119 1.38 -4.97 18.29
N MET A 120 0.81 -5.06 17.09
CA MET A 120 0.25 -3.93 16.36
C MET A 120 -1.26 -3.78 16.51
N HIS A 121 -1.96 -4.84 16.96
CA HIS A 121 -3.42 -4.90 17.04
C HIS A 121 -3.95 -4.93 18.49
N SER A 122 -3.24 -4.31 19.44
CA SER A 122 -3.68 -4.16 20.83
C SER A 122 -4.81 -3.15 20.99
#